data_AF-A0A0D0ACM3-F1
#
_entry.id   AF-A0A0D0ACM3-F1
#
_cell.length_a   1.000
_cell.length_b   1.000
_cell.length_c   1.000
_cell.angle_alpha   90.00
_cell.angle_beta   90.00
_cell.angle_gamma   90.00
#
_symmetry.space_group_name_H-M   'P 1'
#
loop_
_entity.id
_entity.type
_entity.pdbx_description
1 polymer ?
#
loop_
_entity_poly.entity_id
_entity_poly.type
_entity_poly.pdbx_seq_one_letter_code
_entity_poly.pdbx_strand_id
1 'polypeptide(L)'
;LKEFGILEKMLSVTCNNASNNNVMVDKLEILVPECVGEASHTRCFLHTVNLAAKSLIREFDVLKKDAEHALNESADTEDGEDKLIELSDDIEREDRETDAQYSEDDDPQDNNDGWVNEVDLLPKDQSTELRK
;
A
#
# COMPACT_ATOMS: atom_id res chain seq x y z
N LEU A 1 25.06 17.62 -10.97
CA LEU A 1 24.13 18.54 -10.25
C LEU A 1 24.62 19.98 -10.25
N LYS A 2 25.86 20.27 -9.82
CA LYS A 2 26.44 21.63 -9.87
C LYS A 2 26.45 22.24 -11.28
N GLU A 3 26.93 21.49 -12.27
CA GLU A 3 26.92 21.90 -13.69
C GLU A 3 25.53 22.28 -14.20
N PHE A 4 24.49 21.62 -13.69
CA PHE A 4 23.10 21.85 -14.08
C PHE A 4 22.38 22.90 -13.22
N GLY A 5 23.05 23.46 -12.20
CA GLY A 5 22.44 24.46 -11.30
C GLY A 5 21.23 23.95 -10.49
N ILE A 6 21.20 22.64 -10.21
CA ILE A 6 20.09 21.97 -9.50
C ILE A 6 20.50 21.35 -8.16
N LEU A 7 21.74 21.56 -7.71
CA LEU A 7 22.23 20.97 -6.47
C LEU A 7 21.35 21.34 -5.28
N GLU A 8 21.12 22.64 -5.07
CA GLU A 8 20.27 23.16 -3.98
C GLU A 8 18.76 22.98 -4.23
N LYS A 9 18.37 22.41 -5.38
CA LYS A 9 16.96 22.19 -5.75
C LYS A 9 16.49 20.76 -5.50
N MET A 10 17.41 19.87 -5.12
CA MET A 10 17.10 18.47 -4.85
C MET A 10 16.71 18.30 -3.38
N LEU A 11 15.43 18.01 -3.13
CA LEU A 11 14.89 17.87 -1.77
C LEU A 11 14.90 16.41 -1.29
N SER A 12 14.58 15.46 -2.17
CA SER A 12 14.44 14.05 -1.83
C SER A 12 14.71 13.14 -3.03
N VAL A 13 14.97 11.87 -2.74
CA VAL A 13 15.12 10.81 -3.73
C VAL A 13 14.07 9.74 -3.50
N THR A 14 13.43 9.28 -4.58
CA THR A 14 12.47 8.17 -4.52
C THR A 14 13.06 6.93 -5.18
N CYS A 15 13.12 5.80 -4.47
CA CYS A 15 13.55 4.54 -5.04
C CYS A 15 12.85 3.33 -4.38
N ASN A 16 12.99 2.12 -4.96
CA ASN A 16 12.31 0.93 -4.47
C ASN A 16 12.83 0.47 -3.08
N ASN A 17 12.08 -0.37 -2.38
CA ASN A 17 12.42 -0.83 -1.01
C ASN A 17 13.46 -1.96 -1.00
N ALA A 18 14.51 -1.82 -1.80
CA ALA A 18 15.61 -2.76 -1.85
C ALA A 18 16.76 -2.26 -0.95
N SER A 19 17.41 -3.16 -0.21
CA SER A 19 18.43 -2.80 0.80
C SER A 19 19.66 -2.10 0.20
N ASN A 20 19.98 -2.38 -1.06
CA ASN A 20 21.02 -1.67 -1.81
C ASN A 20 20.74 -0.16 -1.93
N ASN A 21 19.47 0.24 -1.96
CA ASN A 21 19.08 1.64 -2.06
C ASN A 21 19.29 2.39 -0.75
N ASN A 22 19.22 1.70 0.40
CA ASN A 22 19.57 2.31 1.69
C ASN A 22 21.06 2.73 1.66
N VAL A 23 21.94 1.81 1.26
CA VAL A 23 23.39 2.08 1.14
C VAL A 23 23.69 3.17 0.10
N MET A 24 22.91 3.21 -0.98
CA MET A 24 23.03 4.25 -2.00
C MET A 24 22.69 5.63 -1.42
N VAL A 25 21.61 5.74 -0.64
CA VAL A 25 21.18 6.98 -0.01
C VAL A 25 22.19 7.47 1.03
N ASP A 26 22.75 6.56 1.85
CA ASP A 26 23.82 6.92 2.80
C ASP A 26 25.03 7.53 2.09
N LYS A 27 25.40 6.99 0.92
CA LYS A 27 26.48 7.54 0.10
C LYS A 27 26.08 8.84 -0.58
N LEU A 28 24.81 8.98 -0.94
CA LEU A 28 24.29 10.17 -1.61
C LEU A 28 24.36 11.39 -0.69
N GLU A 29 24.12 11.23 0.61
CA GLU A 29 24.28 12.28 1.62
C GLU A 29 25.69 12.89 1.63
N ILE A 30 26.73 12.05 1.45
CA ILE A 30 28.13 12.50 1.41
C ILE A 30 28.41 13.32 0.13
N LEU A 31 27.79 12.94 -0.99
CA LEU A 31 28.00 13.56 -2.30
C LEU A 31 27.14 14.79 -2.54
N VAL A 32 25.96 14.82 -1.91
CA VAL A 32 24.92 15.85 -2.03
C VAL A 32 24.40 16.15 -0.62
N PRO A 33 25.10 17.01 0.15
CA PRO A 33 24.73 17.31 1.53
C PRO A 33 23.33 17.93 1.68
N GLU A 34 22.76 18.49 0.61
CA GLU A 34 21.36 18.95 0.62
C GLU A 34 20.36 17.80 0.71
N CYS A 35 20.72 16.59 0.27
CA CYS A 35 19.96 15.38 0.53
C CYS A 35 20.32 14.85 1.91
N VAL A 36 19.40 15.03 2.86
CA VAL A 36 19.55 14.66 4.28
C VAL A 36 19.44 13.13 4.49
N GLY A 37 20.17 12.35 3.68
CA GLY A 37 20.24 10.90 3.75
C GLY A 37 18.85 10.25 3.80
N GLU A 38 18.65 9.35 4.77
CA GLU A 38 17.40 8.60 4.96
C GLU A 38 16.18 9.49 5.19
N ALA A 39 16.33 10.67 5.82
CA ALA A 39 15.22 11.61 6.00
C ALA A 39 14.70 12.15 4.66
N SER A 40 15.53 12.14 3.62
CA SER A 40 15.20 12.54 2.25
C SER A 40 14.88 11.37 1.33
N HIS A 41 14.75 10.15 1.88
CA HIS A 41 14.53 8.92 1.10
C HIS A 41 13.07 8.48 1.12
N THR A 42 12.36 8.77 0.04
CA THR A 42 10.99 8.30 -0.17
C THR A 42 11.01 6.89 -0.78
N ARG A 43 10.26 5.95 -0.20
CA ARG A 43 10.09 4.61 -0.80
C ARG A 43 9.07 4.66 -1.93
N CYS A 44 9.33 3.93 -3.01
CA CYS A 44 8.42 3.83 -4.15
C CYS A 44 7.07 3.21 -3.74
N PHE A 45 5.99 3.99 -3.86
CA PHE A 45 4.64 3.57 -3.48
C PHE A 45 4.21 2.26 -4.16
N LEU A 46 4.42 2.15 -5.48
CA LEU A 46 4.10 0.93 -6.23
C LEU A 46 4.79 -0.31 -5.64
N HIS A 47 6.05 -0.17 -5.24
CA HIS A 47 6.79 -1.28 -4.65
C HIS A 47 6.28 -1.63 -3.26
N THR A 48 5.98 -0.63 -2.42
CA THR A 48 5.40 -0.84 -1.08
C THR A 48 4.04 -1.51 -1.16
N VAL A 49 3.15 -1.07 -2.04
CA VAL A 49 1.82 -1.68 -2.24
C VAL A 49 1.95 -3.11 -2.73
N ASN A 50 2.84 -3.38 -3.69
CA ASN A 50 3.08 -4.74 -4.17
C ASN A 50 3.64 -5.66 -3.08
N LEU A 51 4.51 -5.17 -2.18
CA LEU A 51 4.96 -5.95 -1.03
C LEU A 51 3.83 -6.23 -0.03
N ALA A 52 2.99 -5.24 0.26
CA ALA A 52 1.83 -5.40 1.13
C ALA A 52 0.86 -6.45 0.56
N ALA A 53 0.49 -6.33 -0.72
CA ALA A 53 -0.37 -7.28 -1.41
C ALA A 53 0.21 -8.70 -1.39
N LYS A 54 1.50 -8.87 -1.71
CA LYS A 54 2.17 -10.17 -1.63
C LYS A 54 2.16 -10.76 -0.23
N SER A 55 2.33 -9.93 0.80
CA SER A 55 2.30 -10.39 2.19
C SER A 55 0.90 -10.88 2.58
N LEU A 56 -0.15 -10.17 2.16
CA LEU A 56 -1.54 -10.55 2.42
C LEU A 56 -1.93 -11.84 1.68
N ILE A 57 -1.58 -11.94 0.40
CA ILE A 57 -1.85 -13.14 -0.40
C ILE A 57 -1.12 -14.36 0.17
N ARG A 58 0.10 -14.19 0.72
CA ARG A 58 0.88 -15.29 1.28
C ARG A 58 0.19 -15.99 2.46
N GLU A 59 -0.68 -15.31 3.20
CA GLU A 59 -1.45 -15.93 4.29
C GLU A 59 -2.49 -16.94 3.76
N PHE A 60 -2.91 -16.79 2.50
CA PHE A 60 -3.85 -17.71 1.83
C PHE A 60 -3.15 -18.69 0.89
N ASP A 61 -1.91 -18.42 0.49
CA ASP A 61 -1.02 -19.44 -0.05
C ASP A 61 -0.65 -20.40 1.08
N VAL A 62 -1.53 -21.36 1.39
CA VAL A 62 -1.19 -22.51 2.23
C VAL A 62 0.11 -23.07 1.65
N LEU A 63 1.19 -22.96 2.41
CA LEU A 63 2.53 -23.33 1.96
C LEU A 63 2.40 -24.72 1.35
N LYS A 64 2.64 -24.87 0.04
CA LYS A 64 2.51 -26.18 -0.64
C LYS A 64 3.21 -27.32 0.10
N LYS A 65 4.26 -27.00 0.87
CA LYS A 65 4.98 -27.96 1.73
C LYS A 65 4.23 -28.36 3.00
N ASP A 66 3.46 -27.44 3.60
CA ASP A 66 2.62 -27.70 4.77
C ASP A 66 1.26 -28.25 4.34
N ALA A 67 0.75 -27.87 3.15
CA ALA A 67 -0.36 -28.53 2.49
C ALA A 67 0.01 -29.96 2.10
N GLU A 68 1.18 -30.23 1.53
CA GLU A 68 1.62 -31.59 1.20
C GLU A 68 1.88 -32.44 2.46
N HIS A 69 2.34 -31.85 3.57
CA HIS A 69 2.48 -32.56 4.85
C HIS A 69 1.11 -32.79 5.52
N ALA A 70 0.23 -31.78 5.53
CA ALA A 70 -1.12 -31.89 6.07
C ALA A 70 -2.00 -32.83 5.25
N LEU A 71 -1.89 -32.81 3.91
CA LEU A 71 -2.58 -33.73 3.00
C LEU A 71 -1.99 -35.13 3.05
N ASN A 72 -0.68 -35.32 3.26
CA ASN A 72 -0.14 -36.68 3.46
C ASN A 72 -0.44 -37.24 4.86
N GLU A 73 -0.63 -36.39 5.87
CA GLU A 73 -1.10 -36.84 7.20
C GLU A 73 -2.62 -37.01 7.26
N SER A 74 -3.40 -36.33 6.41
CA SER A 74 -4.87 -36.38 6.41
C SER A 74 -5.49 -37.18 5.28
N ALA A 75 -4.81 -37.44 4.16
CA ALA A 75 -5.34 -38.26 3.06
C ALA A 75 -5.44 -39.76 3.39
N ASP A 76 -4.85 -40.20 4.51
CA ASP A 76 -5.02 -41.56 5.03
C ASP A 76 -6.17 -41.70 6.05
N THR A 77 -6.91 -40.61 6.34
CA THR A 77 -8.04 -40.64 7.28
C THR A 77 -9.23 -39.80 6.81
N GLU A 78 -10.42 -40.41 6.83
CA GLU A 78 -11.72 -39.85 6.43
C GLU A 78 -12.05 -38.47 7.07
N ASP A 79 -11.39 -38.11 8.17
CA ASP A 79 -11.55 -36.87 8.96
C ASP A 79 -10.92 -35.60 8.30
N GLY A 80 -10.01 -35.78 7.33
CA GLY A 80 -9.30 -34.68 6.68
C GLY A 80 -10.13 -33.90 5.66
N GLU A 81 -11.00 -34.61 4.93
CA GLU A 81 -11.88 -34.02 3.92
C GLU A 81 -13.01 -33.20 4.57
N ASP A 82 -13.56 -33.70 5.68
CA ASP A 82 -14.62 -33.03 6.45
C ASP A 82 -14.17 -31.65 6.97
N LYS A 83 -12.90 -31.52 7.35
CA LYS A 83 -12.35 -30.27 7.89
C LYS A 83 -12.08 -29.21 6.81
N LEU A 84 -11.78 -29.64 5.58
CA LEU A 84 -11.63 -28.75 4.42
C LEU A 84 -13.00 -28.26 3.93
N ILE A 85 -14.03 -29.12 4.00
CA ILE A 85 -15.42 -28.77 3.68
C ILE A 85 -15.95 -27.76 4.71
N GLU A 86 -15.70 -27.97 6.01
CA GLU A 86 -16.11 -27.05 7.07
C GLU A 86 -15.49 -25.64 6.90
N LEU A 87 -14.20 -25.57 6.58
CA LEU A 87 -13.53 -24.28 6.33
C LEU A 87 -14.03 -23.58 5.06
N SER A 88 -14.35 -24.33 4.00
CA SER A 88 -14.92 -23.76 2.77
C SER A 88 -16.34 -23.24 2.99
N ASP A 89 -17.15 -23.97 3.77
CA ASP A 89 -18.53 -23.58 4.10
C ASP A 89 -18.56 -22.32 4.98
N ASP A 90 -17.58 -22.13 5.87
CA ASP A 90 -17.49 -20.94 6.73
C ASP A 90 -17.14 -19.68 5.95
N ILE A 91 -16.24 -19.79 4.96
CA ILE A 91 -15.87 -18.70 4.05
C ILE A 91 -17.05 -18.29 3.16
N GLU A 92 -17.76 -19.25 2.56
CA GLU A 92 -18.93 -18.95 1.72
C GLU A 92 -20.08 -18.30 2.51
N ARG A 93 -20.14 -18.54 3.81
CA ARG A 93 -21.11 -17.91 4.71
C ARG A 93 -20.74 -16.47 5.03
N GLU A 94 -19.47 -16.20 5.35
CA GLU A 94 -18.95 -14.85 5.60
C GLU A 94 -19.10 -13.93 4.36
N ASP A 95 -18.78 -14.45 3.17
CA ASP A 95 -18.91 -13.69 1.91
C ASP A 95 -20.36 -13.31 1.63
N ARG A 96 -21.31 -14.22 1.92
CA ARG A 96 -22.75 -13.99 1.71
C ARG A 96 -23.34 -13.01 2.73
N GLU A 97 -22.81 -12.99 3.94
CA GLU A 97 -23.16 -12.00 4.98
C GLU A 97 -22.62 -10.61 4.62
N THR A 98 -21.42 -10.55 4.04
CA THR A 98 -20.77 -9.32 3.56
C THR A 98 -21.53 -8.73 2.36
N ASP A 99 -21.83 -9.53 1.33
CA ASP A 99 -22.62 -9.08 0.18
C ASP A 99 -24.03 -8.63 0.58
N ALA A 100 -24.65 -9.28 1.56
CA ALA A 100 -25.95 -8.85 2.09
C ALA A 100 -25.87 -7.48 2.78
N GLN A 101 -24.77 -7.17 3.48
CA GLN A 101 -24.53 -5.85 4.10
C GLN A 101 -24.29 -4.73 3.09
N TYR A 102 -23.77 -5.04 1.90
CA TYR A 102 -23.47 -4.04 0.85
C TYR A 102 -24.51 -3.98 -0.28
N SER A 103 -25.54 -4.84 -0.26
CA SER A 103 -26.58 -4.92 -1.30
C SER A 103 -27.82 -4.04 -1.05
N GLU A 104 -27.84 -3.24 0.01
CA GLU A 104 -28.80 -2.14 0.12
C GLU A 104 -28.26 -0.95 -0.67
N ASP A 105 -28.92 -0.62 -1.79
CA ASP A 105 -28.76 0.54 -2.69
C ASP A 105 -28.19 1.83 -2.05
N ASP A 106 -26.91 1.84 -1.66
CA ASP A 106 -26.18 3.06 -1.33
C ASP A 106 -25.45 3.48 -2.62
N ASP A 107 -26.20 4.09 -3.53
CA ASP A 107 -25.61 5.03 -4.50
C ASP A 107 -24.74 5.95 -3.65
N PRO A 108 -23.40 5.96 -3.80
CA PRO A 108 -22.57 6.84 -3.01
C PRO A 108 -22.99 8.25 -3.40
N GLN A 109 -23.85 8.86 -2.59
CA GLN A 109 -24.11 10.27 -2.67
C GLN A 109 -22.75 10.90 -2.45
N ASP A 110 -22.17 11.41 -3.53
CA ASP A 110 -21.08 12.36 -3.51
C ASP A 110 -21.60 13.55 -2.71
N ASN A 111 -21.44 13.45 -1.37
CA ASN A 111 -21.80 14.46 -0.41
C ASN A 111 -20.79 15.58 -0.57
N ASN A 112 -20.97 16.31 -1.65
CA ASN A 112 -20.25 17.51 -2.00
C ASN A 112 -20.78 18.71 -1.17
N ASP A 113 -21.75 18.45 -0.30
CA ASP A 113 -22.49 19.36 0.59
C ASP A 113 -21.63 19.86 1.76
N GLY A 114 -20.35 20.15 1.52
CA GLY A 114 -19.43 20.60 2.56
C GLY A 114 -18.09 21.11 2.06
N TRP A 115 -17.82 21.02 0.76
CA TRP A 115 -16.54 21.45 0.19
C TRP A 115 -16.51 22.97 0.07
N VAL A 116 -15.97 23.61 1.09
CA VAL A 116 -15.60 25.03 1.03
C VAL A 116 -14.35 25.18 0.18
N ASN A 117 -14.42 26.05 -0.83
CA ASN A 117 -13.25 26.41 -1.61
C ASN A 117 -12.27 27.19 -0.71
N GLU A 118 -11.15 26.56 -0.34
CA GLU A 118 -10.15 27.14 0.55
C GLU A 118 -9.61 28.48 0.03
N VAL A 119 -9.58 28.68 -1.30
CA VAL A 119 -9.15 29.94 -1.92
C VAL A 119 -10.09 31.10 -1.61
N ASP A 120 -11.38 30.81 -1.37
CA ASP A 120 -12.38 31.81 -1.01
C ASP A 120 -12.31 32.20 0.48
N LEU A 121 -11.59 31.43 1.30
CA LEU A 121 -11.33 31.71 2.72
C LEU A 121 -10.03 32.49 2.96
N LEU A 122 -9.21 32.68 1.92
CA LEU A 122 -7.95 33.41 2.04
C LEU A 122 -8.17 34.93 2.06
N PRO A 123 -7.28 35.67 2.74
CA PRO A 123 -7.17 37.12 2.59
C PRO A 123 -7.05 37.54 1.12
N LYS A 124 -7.67 38.66 0.76
CA LYS A 124 -7.84 39.07 -0.64
C LYS A 124 -6.51 39.18 -1.39
N ASP A 125 -5.47 39.65 -0.72
CA ASP A 125 -4.10 39.73 -1.24
C ASP A 125 -3.56 38.37 -1.71
N GLN A 126 -3.76 37.31 -0.92
CA GLN A 126 -3.30 35.95 -1.27
C GLN A 126 -4.19 35.30 -2.34
N SER A 127 -5.50 35.50 -2.26
CA SER A 127 -6.44 34.94 -3.25
C SER A 127 -6.20 35.46 -4.69
N THR A 128 -5.64 36.67 -4.82
CA THR A 128 -5.41 37.31 -6.13
C THR A 128 -4.14 36.79 -6.83
N GLU A 129 -3.14 36.34 -6.08
CA GLU A 129 -1.92 35.73 -6.64
C GLU A 129 -2.19 34.33 -7.19
N LEU A 130 -3.06 33.56 -6.53
CA LEU A 130 -3.40 32.18 -6.90
C LEU A 130 -4.36 32.08 -8.10
N ARG A 131 -4.99 33.18 -8.50
CA ARG A 131 -5.90 33.26 -9.66
C ARG A 131 -5.25 33.80 -10.94
N LYS A 132 -3.93 34.02 -10.95
CA LYS A 132 -3.15 34.41 -12.14
C LYS A 132 -2.55 33.18 -12.82
#